data_AF-A0A9X8QS77-F1
#
_entry.id   AF-A0A9X8QS77-F1
#
_cell.length_a   1.000
_cell.length_b   1.000
_cell.length_c   1.000
_cell.angle_alpha   90.00
_cell.angle_beta   90.00
_cell.angle_gamma   90.00
#
_symmetry.space_group_name_H-M   'P 1'
#
loop_
_entity.id
_entity.type
_entity.pdbx_description
1 polymer ?
#
loop_
_entity_poly.entity_id
_entity_poly.type
_entity_poly.pdbx_seq_one_letter_code
_entity_poly.pdbx_strand_id
1 'polypeptide(L)'
;MTTYLLHLHIPGHDTRPLTITGGTPGELAAAVHRHARGQLGSSRVDVHLDGLDGEIVAHGATAGTFTLQPVEQTQPATSDSTAADHVAHGYTMRDLDRAARAACTADRTLSSNISLRYDLAWSAIAEHLVTTDQPPAWPELVRVGWQAIYQDVKAVRRLYGVDSTGRSGEVASAPRFVAYWTHASTDGASDGIVERIAVHQVLATLPEHQRQAVVALATQDDYQKAADALGIKYATLTARIRHGRRGFRTLWFSPETAPPTKGTDRRVASRAGTPNHCPQGHEYTPENTIRRPSSRGRRCRTCEQIRDAARNRRRAEVA
;
A
#
# COMPACT_ATOMS: atom_id res chain seq x y z
N MET A 1 16.15 -32.56 -6.29
CA MET A 1 15.05 -31.95 -7.07
C MET A 1 15.50 -31.91 -8.51
N THR A 2 14.77 -32.55 -9.42
CA THR A 2 15.11 -32.60 -10.85
C THR A 2 14.32 -31.53 -11.57
N THR A 3 14.93 -30.89 -12.58
CA THR A 3 14.29 -29.87 -13.40
C THR A 3 13.83 -30.50 -14.71
N TYR A 4 12.59 -30.20 -15.12
CA TYR A 4 11.97 -30.71 -16.35
C TYR A 4 11.46 -29.54 -17.20
N LEU A 5 11.49 -29.70 -18.51
CA LEU A 5 10.72 -28.88 -19.45
C LEU A 5 9.37 -29.56 -19.69
N LEU A 6 8.31 -28.86 -19.32
CA LEU A 6 6.93 -29.24 -19.53
C LEU A 6 6.45 -28.69 -20.88
N HIS A 7 6.03 -29.58 -21.77
CA HIS A 7 5.34 -29.24 -23.01
C HIS A 7 3.86 -29.56 -22.85
N LEU A 8 2.99 -28.54 -22.85
CA LEU A 8 1.53 -28.69 -22.75
C LEU A 8 0.92 -28.58 -24.15
N HIS A 9 0.22 -29.62 -24.60
CA HIS A 9 -0.51 -29.62 -25.87
C HIS A 9 -2.02 -29.56 -25.61
N ILE A 10 -2.58 -28.36 -25.72
CA ILE A 10 -4.02 -28.08 -25.58
C ILE A 10 -4.53 -27.55 -26.91
N PRO A 11 -5.59 -28.12 -27.51
CA PRO A 11 -6.14 -27.64 -28.78
C PRO A 11 -6.46 -26.14 -28.74
N GLY A 12 -5.90 -25.38 -29.68
CA GLY A 12 -6.12 -23.93 -29.80
C GLY A 12 -5.19 -23.04 -28.95
N HIS A 13 -4.20 -23.61 -28.24
CA HIS A 13 -3.20 -22.86 -27.48
C HIS A 13 -1.78 -23.08 -28.04
N ASP A 14 -0.93 -22.05 -27.95
CA ASP A 14 0.48 -22.14 -28.32
C ASP A 14 1.27 -23.00 -27.33
N THR A 15 1.99 -23.99 -27.86
CA THR A 15 2.91 -24.87 -27.12
C THR A 15 4.21 -24.13 -26.79
N ARG A 16 4.28 -23.50 -25.61
CA ARG A 16 5.54 -22.96 -25.06
C ARG A 16 6.07 -23.88 -23.96
N PRO A 17 7.36 -24.29 -24.00
CA PRO A 17 7.95 -25.09 -22.94
C PRO A 17 8.02 -24.29 -21.63
N LEU A 18 7.70 -24.94 -20.52
CA LEU A 18 7.70 -24.35 -19.18
C LEU A 18 8.65 -25.12 -18.27
N THR A 19 9.49 -24.42 -17.52
CA THR A 19 10.38 -25.09 -16.57
C THR A 19 9.64 -25.42 -15.28
N ILE A 20 9.63 -26.69 -14.90
CA ILE A 20 9.07 -27.17 -13.62
C ILE A 20 10.10 -27.99 -12.85
N THR A 21 9.95 -28.07 -11.53
CA THR A 21 10.83 -28.84 -10.66
C THR A 21 10.02 -29.81 -9.81
N GLY A 22 10.49 -31.06 -9.71
CA GLY A 22 9.87 -32.08 -8.87
C GLY A 22 10.81 -33.27 -8.64
N GLY A 23 10.74 -33.88 -7.47
CA GLY A 23 11.46 -35.10 -7.11
C GLY A 23 10.58 -36.35 -7.08
N THR A 24 9.25 -36.19 -7.07
CA THR A 24 8.29 -37.30 -7.03
C THR A 24 7.20 -37.13 -8.10
N PRO A 25 6.55 -38.22 -8.55
CA PRO A 25 5.43 -38.14 -9.50
C PRO A 25 4.30 -37.22 -9.02
N GLY A 26 4.00 -37.22 -7.71
CA GLY A 26 2.97 -36.34 -7.13
C GLY A 26 3.33 -34.85 -7.20
N GLU A 27 4.60 -34.50 -7.00
CA GLU A 27 5.08 -33.12 -7.16
C GLU A 27 5.02 -32.66 -8.62
N LEU A 28 5.39 -33.53 -9.56
CA LEU A 28 5.30 -33.25 -11.00
C LEU A 28 3.84 -33.06 -11.43
N ALA A 29 2.95 -33.96 -11.03
CA ALA A 29 1.51 -33.84 -11.31
C ALA A 29 0.92 -32.52 -10.75
N ALA A 30 1.31 -32.14 -9.52
CA ALA A 30 0.87 -30.88 -8.91
C ALA A 30 1.41 -29.63 -9.65
N ALA A 31 2.65 -29.69 -10.16
CA ALA A 31 3.22 -28.64 -10.98
C ALA A 31 2.50 -28.51 -12.33
N VAL A 32 2.28 -29.62 -13.04
CA VAL A 32 1.52 -29.67 -14.31
C VAL A 32 0.10 -29.14 -14.11
N HIS A 33 -0.59 -29.59 -13.07
CA HIS A 33 -1.95 -29.13 -12.73
C HIS A 33 -2.02 -27.60 -12.57
N ARG A 34 -1.04 -26.99 -11.90
CA ARG A 34 -0.98 -25.54 -11.70
C ARG A 34 -0.87 -24.77 -13.02
N HIS A 35 -0.05 -25.26 -13.96
CA HIS A 35 0.12 -24.64 -15.27
C HIS A 35 -1.08 -24.88 -16.19
N ALA A 36 -1.61 -26.10 -16.23
CA ALA A 36 -2.79 -26.47 -17.02
C ALA A 36 -4.03 -25.66 -16.61
N ARG A 37 -4.24 -25.47 -15.30
CA ARG A 37 -5.34 -24.66 -14.76
C ARG A 37 -5.30 -23.20 -15.26
N GLY A 38 -4.09 -22.63 -15.38
CA GLY A 38 -3.91 -21.27 -15.88
C GLY A 38 -4.27 -21.11 -17.36
N GLN A 39 -4.00 -22.13 -18.17
CA GLN A 39 -4.28 -22.08 -19.62
C GLN A 39 -5.73 -22.42 -19.96
N LEU A 40 -6.34 -23.40 -19.28
CA LEU A 40 -7.71 -23.84 -19.54
C LEU A 40 -8.78 -22.93 -18.91
N GLY A 41 -8.42 -22.09 -17.93
CA GLY A 41 -9.37 -21.23 -17.21
C GLY A 41 -10.42 -21.98 -16.37
N SER A 42 -10.34 -23.32 -16.28
CA SER A 42 -11.24 -24.15 -15.48
C SER A 42 -10.70 -24.37 -14.07
N SER A 43 -11.59 -24.44 -13.08
CA SER A 43 -11.25 -24.80 -11.71
C SER A 43 -11.15 -26.30 -11.46
N ARG A 44 -11.65 -27.13 -12.39
CA ARG A 44 -11.64 -28.60 -12.31
C ARG A 44 -10.82 -29.18 -13.45
N VAL A 45 -9.54 -29.35 -13.16
CA VAL A 45 -8.58 -30.01 -14.04
C VAL A 45 -8.01 -31.19 -13.26
N ASP A 46 -8.08 -32.38 -13.84
CA ASP A 46 -7.45 -33.58 -13.31
C ASP A 46 -6.26 -33.93 -14.21
N VAL A 47 -5.13 -34.31 -13.61
CA VAL A 47 -3.90 -34.65 -14.33
C VAL A 47 -3.61 -36.13 -14.09
N HIS A 48 -3.58 -36.91 -15.17
CA HIS A 48 -3.19 -38.31 -15.14
C HIS A 48 -1.76 -38.42 -15.69
N LEU A 49 -0.82 -38.78 -14.81
CA LEU A 49 0.60 -38.92 -15.15
C LEU A 49 0.94 -40.40 -15.34
N ASP A 50 1.47 -40.76 -16.50
CA ASP A 50 2.02 -42.08 -16.80
C ASP A 50 3.52 -41.94 -17.17
N GLY A 51 4.37 -42.05 -16.15
CA GLY A 51 5.80 -41.78 -16.29
C GLY A 51 6.10 -40.29 -16.47
N LEU A 52 6.57 -39.92 -17.67
CA LEU A 52 6.91 -38.54 -18.03
C LEU A 52 5.90 -37.90 -18.98
N ASP A 53 4.92 -38.66 -19.44
CA ASP A 53 3.86 -38.18 -20.30
C ASP A 53 2.50 -38.32 -19.57
N GLY A 54 1.47 -37.67 -20.09
CA GLY A 54 0.16 -37.81 -19.48
C GLY A 54 -0.95 -37.02 -20.16
N GLU A 55 -2.15 -37.17 -19.59
CA GLU A 55 -3.37 -36.52 -20.06
C GLU A 55 -3.90 -35.51 -19.05
N ILE A 56 -4.52 -34.47 -19.59
CA ILE A 56 -5.21 -33.43 -18.84
C ILE A 56 -6.69 -33.60 -19.10
N VAL A 57 -7.46 -33.90 -18.05
CA VAL A 57 -8.91 -34.07 -18.13
C VAL A 57 -9.57 -32.84 -17.53
N ALA A 58 -10.46 -32.19 -18.29
CA ALA A 58 -11.28 -31.10 -17.79
C ALA A 58 -12.75 -31.47 -17.96
N HIS A 59 -13.54 -31.34 -16.89
CA HIS A 59 -14.97 -31.70 -16.89
C HIS A 59 -15.27 -33.13 -17.37
N GLY A 60 -14.36 -34.08 -17.10
CA GLY A 60 -14.53 -35.49 -17.48
C GLY A 60 -14.21 -35.80 -18.94
N ALA A 61 -13.71 -34.84 -19.73
CA ALA A 61 -13.23 -35.05 -21.09
C ALA A 61 -11.74 -34.70 -21.21
N THR A 62 -11.00 -35.42 -22.06
CA THR A 62 -9.59 -35.14 -22.33
C THR A 62 -9.47 -33.77 -23.00
N ALA A 63 -8.86 -32.83 -22.29
CA ALA A 63 -8.67 -31.44 -22.69
C ALA A 63 -7.30 -31.20 -23.35
N GLY A 64 -6.33 -32.09 -23.13
CA GLY A 64 -5.00 -32.01 -23.73
C GLY A 64 -4.06 -33.10 -23.23
N THR A 65 -2.85 -33.12 -23.78
CA THR A 65 -1.76 -34.00 -23.36
C THR A 65 -0.53 -33.20 -22.96
N PHE A 66 0.38 -33.82 -22.23
CA PHE A 66 1.65 -33.18 -21.88
C PHE A 66 2.81 -34.17 -21.89
N THR A 67 4.01 -33.63 -22.07
CA THR A 67 5.27 -34.39 -22.00
C THR A 67 6.28 -33.64 -21.13
N LEU A 68 7.05 -34.38 -20.34
CA LEU A 68 8.10 -33.88 -19.46
C LEU A 68 9.47 -34.32 -19.97
N GLN A 69 10.28 -33.37 -20.41
CA GLN A 69 11.65 -33.65 -20.81
C GLN A 69 12.61 -33.29 -19.66
N PRO A 70 13.40 -34.24 -19.14
CA PRO A 70 14.42 -33.91 -18.14
C PRO A 70 15.38 -32.88 -18.73
N VAL A 71 15.59 -31.77 -18.02
CA VAL A 71 16.68 -30.85 -18.36
C VAL A 71 17.92 -31.52 -17.81
N GLU A 72 18.72 -32.10 -18.70
CA GLU A 72 20.05 -32.58 -18.39
C GLU A 72 20.80 -31.37 -17.83
N GLN A 73 20.96 -31.33 -16.51
CA GLN A 73 21.72 -30.29 -15.85
C GLN A 73 23.14 -30.46 -16.37
N THR A 74 23.52 -29.63 -17.34
CA THR A 74 24.92 -29.42 -17.70
C THR A 74 25.56 -28.88 -16.45
N GLN A 75 26.02 -29.80 -15.61
CA GLN A 75 26.75 -29.50 -14.40
C GLN A 75 27.94 -28.67 -14.88
N PRO A 76 28.01 -27.37 -14.56
CA PRO A 76 29.12 -26.55 -15.00
C PRO A 76 30.37 -27.26 -14.53
N ALA A 77 31.27 -27.56 -15.47
CA ALA A 77 32.47 -28.33 -15.22
C ALA A 77 33.12 -27.80 -13.95
N THR A 78 33.11 -28.62 -12.89
CA THR A 78 33.86 -28.37 -11.68
C THR A 78 35.32 -28.40 -12.08
N SER A 79 35.85 -27.22 -12.42
CA SER A 79 37.26 -26.99 -12.58
C SER A 79 37.92 -27.23 -11.22
N ASP A 80 38.58 -28.37 -11.09
CA ASP A 80 39.56 -28.67 -10.05
C ASP A 80 40.70 -27.64 -10.11
N SER A 81 40.43 -26.43 -9.60
CA SER A 81 41.45 -25.42 -9.37
C SER A 81 41.71 -25.35 -7.89
N THR A 82 42.63 -26.19 -7.42
CA THR A 82 43.19 -26.12 -6.06
C THR A 82 43.96 -24.81 -5.80
N ALA A 83 44.17 -23.98 -6.83
CA ALA A 83 44.72 -22.62 -6.72
C ALA A 83 43.64 -21.53 -6.52
N ALA A 84 42.35 -21.81 -6.81
CA ALA A 84 41.30 -20.79 -6.85
C ALA A 84 40.70 -20.40 -5.49
N ASP A 85 41.05 -21.11 -4.41
CA ASP A 85 40.45 -20.85 -3.09
C ASP A 85 41.19 -19.76 -2.29
N HIS A 86 42.36 -19.31 -2.73
CA HIS A 86 43.13 -18.25 -2.07
C HIS A 86 42.67 -16.85 -2.53
N VAL A 87 42.42 -15.96 -1.55
CA VAL A 87 41.99 -14.58 -1.81
C VAL A 87 43.18 -13.62 -1.72
N ALA A 88 43.71 -13.39 -0.52
CA ALA A 88 44.88 -12.54 -0.27
C ALA A 88 45.50 -12.89 1.08
N HIS A 89 46.80 -12.61 1.26
CA HIS A 89 47.52 -12.79 2.53
C HIS A 89 47.42 -14.20 3.16
N GLY A 90 47.26 -15.24 2.32
CA GLY A 90 47.10 -16.63 2.77
C GLY A 90 45.70 -16.99 3.24
N TYR A 91 44.74 -16.06 3.23
CA TYR A 91 43.33 -16.35 3.53
C TYR A 91 42.64 -17.05 2.36
N THR A 92 41.71 -17.96 2.69
CA THR A 92 40.87 -18.65 1.71
C THR A 92 39.46 -18.08 1.66
N MET A 93 38.70 -18.33 0.58
CA MET A 93 37.27 -17.98 0.49
C MET A 93 36.45 -18.52 1.68
N ARG A 94 36.83 -19.70 2.19
CA ARG A 94 36.23 -20.32 3.38
C ARG A 94 36.53 -19.54 4.66
N ASP A 95 37.69 -18.90 4.76
CA ASP A 95 38.04 -18.05 5.89
C ASP A 95 37.24 -16.74 5.86
N LEU A 96 37.02 -16.17 4.66
CA LEU A 96 36.16 -15.00 4.48
C LEU A 96 34.71 -15.30 4.90
N ASP A 97 34.13 -16.42 4.44
CA ASP A 97 32.77 -16.85 4.85
C ASP A 97 32.68 -16.99 6.37
N ARG A 98 33.68 -17.64 6.99
CA ARG A 98 33.72 -17.84 8.44
C ARG A 98 33.86 -16.50 9.20
N ALA A 99 34.65 -15.56 8.69
CA ALA A 99 34.82 -14.23 9.29
C ALA A 99 33.54 -13.40 9.16
N ALA A 100 32.88 -13.43 8.00
CA ALA A 100 31.60 -12.77 7.76
C ALA A 100 30.49 -13.32 8.67
N ARG A 101 30.39 -14.64 8.83
CA ARG A 101 29.44 -15.27 9.78
C ARG A 101 29.74 -14.91 11.24
N ALA A 102 31.03 -14.83 11.60
CA ALA A 102 31.43 -14.39 12.93
C ALA A 102 31.04 -12.92 13.17
N ALA A 103 31.21 -12.04 12.17
CA ALA A 103 30.76 -10.65 12.23
C ALA A 103 29.22 -10.54 12.37
N CYS A 104 28.46 -11.33 11.62
CA CYS A 104 27.00 -11.41 11.75
C CYS A 104 26.55 -11.88 13.14
N THR A 105 27.27 -12.83 13.74
CA THR A 105 27.00 -13.31 15.10
C THR A 105 27.35 -12.26 16.16
N ALA A 106 28.39 -11.45 15.93
CA ALA A 106 28.78 -10.38 16.83
C ALA A 106 27.80 -9.19 16.81
N ASP A 107 27.09 -8.97 15.70
CA ASP A 107 26.04 -7.95 15.61
C ASP A 107 24.79 -8.33 16.43
N ARG A 108 24.52 -7.54 17.47
CA ARG A 108 23.34 -7.68 18.34
C ARG A 108 22.19 -6.76 17.96
N THR A 109 22.33 -5.94 16.92
CA THR A 109 21.29 -4.94 16.59
C THR A 109 20.04 -5.56 15.96
N LEU A 110 20.15 -6.76 15.37
CA LEU A 110 19.06 -7.54 14.75
C LEU A 110 18.22 -6.74 13.73
N SER A 111 18.74 -5.64 13.22
CA SER A 111 17.94 -4.63 12.52
C SER A 111 17.87 -4.82 11.00
N SER A 112 18.58 -5.82 10.46
CA SER A 112 18.58 -6.18 9.04
C SER A 112 18.56 -7.70 8.84
N ASN A 113 18.10 -8.13 7.65
CA ASN A 113 18.08 -9.55 7.26
C ASN A 113 19.52 -10.13 7.35
N ILE A 114 19.63 -11.37 7.85
CA ILE A 114 20.91 -12.08 7.99
C ILE A 114 21.69 -12.18 6.66
N SER A 115 21.00 -12.33 5.53
CA SER A 115 21.65 -12.37 4.20
C SER A 115 22.36 -11.06 3.88
N LEU A 116 21.67 -9.92 4.05
CA LEU A 116 22.28 -8.61 3.80
C LEU A 116 23.46 -8.33 4.72
N ARG A 117 23.37 -8.71 6.00
CA ARG A 117 24.48 -8.58 6.96
C ARG A 117 25.70 -9.38 6.52
N TYR A 118 25.46 -10.61 6.05
CA TYR A 118 26.52 -11.45 5.53
C TYR A 118 27.17 -10.83 4.29
N ASP A 119 26.38 -10.36 3.32
CA ASP A 119 26.89 -9.76 2.09
C ASP A 119 27.72 -8.49 2.35
N LEU A 120 27.26 -7.63 3.27
CA LEU A 120 27.98 -6.43 3.71
C LEU A 120 29.29 -6.78 4.41
N ALA A 121 29.25 -7.72 5.37
CA ALA A 121 30.44 -8.12 6.11
C ALA A 121 31.45 -8.79 5.18
N TRP A 122 31.00 -9.69 4.31
CA TRP A 122 31.84 -10.40 3.36
C TRP A 122 32.53 -9.41 2.41
N SER A 123 31.78 -8.49 1.81
CA SER A 123 32.32 -7.49 0.87
C SER A 123 33.35 -6.59 1.53
N ALA A 124 33.06 -6.07 2.73
CA ALA A 124 33.99 -5.22 3.47
C ALA A 124 35.27 -5.96 3.88
N ILE A 125 35.16 -7.23 4.27
CA ILE A 125 36.33 -8.09 4.58
C ILE A 125 37.17 -8.32 3.33
N ALA A 126 36.55 -8.61 2.19
CA ALA A 126 37.25 -8.81 0.92
C ALA A 126 37.98 -7.54 0.47
N GLU A 127 37.33 -6.38 0.54
CA GLU A 127 37.95 -5.09 0.23
C GLU A 127 39.13 -4.78 1.15
N HIS A 128 38.99 -5.01 2.46
CA HIS A 128 40.08 -4.81 3.43
C HIS A 128 41.28 -5.73 3.16
N LEU A 129 41.03 -6.98 2.77
CA LEU A 129 42.06 -7.94 2.42
C LEU A 129 42.84 -7.56 1.16
N VAL A 130 42.22 -6.89 0.19
CA VAL A 130 42.89 -6.50 -1.06
C VAL A 130 43.62 -5.16 -0.92
N THR A 131 43.20 -4.32 0.02
CA THR A 131 43.72 -2.95 0.21
C THR A 131 44.81 -2.85 1.27
N THR A 132 44.98 -3.85 2.14
CA THR A 132 45.99 -3.84 3.19
C THR A 132 47.31 -4.43 2.68
N ASP A 133 48.45 -3.81 3.01
CA ASP A 133 49.76 -4.31 2.57
C ASP A 133 50.26 -5.53 3.38
N GLN A 134 49.82 -5.64 4.64
CA GLN A 134 50.24 -6.67 5.60
C GLN A 134 49.09 -7.64 5.91
N PRO A 135 49.37 -8.92 6.22
CA PRO A 135 48.34 -9.88 6.57
C PRO A 135 47.56 -9.42 7.82
N PRO A 136 46.26 -9.05 7.70
CA PRO A 136 45.48 -8.63 8.87
C PRO A 136 45.22 -9.81 9.78
N ALA A 137 45.04 -9.56 11.08
CA ALA A 137 44.72 -10.63 12.03
C ALA A 137 43.23 -11.05 11.94
N TRP A 138 42.92 -12.29 12.32
CA TRP A 138 41.52 -12.77 12.32
C TRP A 138 40.52 -11.85 13.06
N PRO A 139 40.80 -11.37 14.30
CA PRO A 139 39.88 -10.47 15.01
C PRO A 139 39.66 -9.14 14.29
N GLU A 140 40.64 -8.70 13.50
CA GLU A 140 40.53 -7.49 12.69
C GLU A 140 39.55 -7.67 11.54
N LEU A 141 39.61 -8.80 10.82
CA LEU A 141 38.65 -9.10 9.75
C LEU A 141 37.22 -9.14 10.28
N VAL A 142 37.00 -9.82 11.41
CA VAL A 142 35.67 -9.87 12.05
C VAL A 142 35.20 -8.47 12.45
N ARG A 143 36.11 -7.63 12.98
CA ARG A 143 35.80 -6.23 13.36
C ARG A 143 35.43 -5.38 12.14
N VAL A 144 36.13 -5.51 11.01
CA VAL A 144 35.83 -4.79 9.77
C VAL A 144 34.44 -5.16 9.26
N GLY A 145 34.13 -6.46 9.17
CA GLY A 145 32.81 -6.93 8.74
C GLY A 145 31.69 -6.43 9.66
N TRP A 146 31.92 -6.47 10.99
CA TRP A 146 30.96 -5.95 11.97
C TRP A 146 30.75 -4.43 11.86
N GLN A 147 31.83 -3.67 11.63
CA GLN A 147 31.74 -2.22 11.42
C GLN A 147 30.92 -1.88 10.18
N ALA A 148 31.08 -2.63 9.07
CA ALA A 148 30.29 -2.43 7.86
C ALA A 148 28.79 -2.63 8.11
N ILE A 149 28.40 -3.70 8.80
CA ILE A 149 27.01 -3.94 9.23
C ILE A 149 26.50 -2.77 10.08
N TYR A 150 27.29 -2.32 11.06
CA TYR A 150 26.89 -1.24 11.96
C TYR A 150 26.67 0.10 11.22
N GLN A 151 27.51 0.42 10.23
CA GLN A 151 27.35 1.64 9.43
C GLN A 151 26.10 1.60 8.57
N ASP A 152 25.77 0.46 7.96
CA ASP A 152 24.53 0.28 7.19
C ASP A 152 23.29 0.50 8.09
N VAL A 153 23.28 -0.14 9.25
CA VAL A 153 22.20 0.04 10.25
C VAL A 153 22.06 1.51 10.65
N LYS A 154 23.16 2.22 10.85
CA LYS A 154 23.16 3.65 11.17
C LYS A 154 22.62 4.49 10.02
N ALA A 155 22.97 4.16 8.77
CA ALA A 155 22.47 4.83 7.57
C ALA A 155 20.97 4.62 7.40
N VAL A 156 20.49 3.39 7.54
CA VAL A 156 19.07 3.03 7.50
C VAL A 156 18.29 3.76 8.60
N ARG A 157 18.79 3.76 9.84
CA ARG A 157 18.18 4.50 10.96
C ARG A 157 18.06 6.00 10.67
N ARG A 158 19.10 6.60 10.08
CA ARG A 158 19.07 8.01 9.66
C ARG A 158 18.02 8.25 8.58
N LEU A 159 17.86 7.33 7.61
CA LEU A 159 16.83 7.41 6.58
C LEU A 159 15.41 7.34 7.17
N TYR A 160 15.22 6.55 8.23
CA TYR A 160 13.97 6.48 8.98
C TYR A 160 13.81 7.58 10.06
N GLY A 161 14.72 8.55 10.09
CA GLY A 161 14.65 9.65 11.01
C GLY A 161 14.75 9.23 12.46
N VAL A 162 15.52 8.18 12.76
CA VAL A 162 15.86 7.83 14.13
C VAL A 162 17.01 8.72 14.56
N ASP A 163 16.86 9.44 15.66
CA ASP A 163 17.94 10.24 16.22
C ASP A 163 19.08 9.33 16.70
N SER A 164 20.29 9.56 16.18
CA SER A 164 21.50 8.83 16.59
C SER A 164 21.94 9.14 18.03
N THR A 165 21.49 10.26 18.59
CA THR A 165 21.83 10.72 19.94
C THR A 165 20.70 10.48 20.96
N GLY A 166 19.50 10.14 20.46
CA GLY A 166 18.29 9.98 21.26
C GLY A 166 18.20 8.61 21.95
N ARG A 167 17.76 8.61 23.21
CA ARG A 167 17.52 7.36 23.98
C ARG A 167 16.37 6.51 23.44
N SER A 168 15.43 7.10 22.69
CA SER A 168 14.17 6.42 22.39
C SER A 168 14.28 5.38 21.27
N GLY A 169 15.25 5.47 20.36
CA GLY A 169 15.38 4.52 19.24
C GLY A 169 14.12 4.45 18.34
N GLU A 170 13.16 5.35 18.54
CA GLU A 170 11.88 5.37 17.87
C GLU A 170 12.05 5.90 16.45
N VAL A 171 11.33 5.28 15.51
CA VAL A 171 11.22 5.78 14.13
C VAL A 171 10.65 7.20 14.14
N ALA A 172 11.18 8.08 13.28
CA ALA A 172 10.78 9.48 13.20
C ALA A 172 11.03 10.33 14.47
N SER A 173 11.93 9.90 15.35
CA SER A 173 12.35 10.66 16.54
C SER A 173 13.26 11.86 16.24
N ALA A 174 13.87 11.92 15.06
CA ALA A 174 14.76 12.99 14.66
C ALA A 174 14.00 14.31 14.48
N PRO A 175 14.55 15.45 14.95
CA PRO A 175 13.93 16.75 14.78
C PRO A 175 13.60 17.03 13.32
N ARG A 176 12.37 17.49 13.05
CA ARG A 176 11.86 17.86 11.71
C ARG A 176 11.80 16.72 10.69
N PHE A 177 12.08 15.47 11.05
CA PHE A 177 11.93 14.33 10.13
C PHE A 177 10.46 14.20 9.66
N VAL A 178 9.53 14.30 10.61
CA VAL A 178 8.10 14.33 10.30
C VAL A 178 7.79 15.50 9.36
N ALA A 179 8.43 16.66 9.48
CA ALA A 179 8.17 17.80 8.59
C ALA A 179 8.65 17.59 7.14
N TYR A 180 9.60 16.68 6.89
CA TYR A 180 10.01 16.30 5.53
C TYR A 180 8.96 15.43 4.84
N TRP A 181 8.41 14.45 5.56
CA TRP A 181 7.42 13.49 5.04
C TRP A 181 5.98 13.99 5.12
N THR A 182 5.71 14.83 6.11
CA THR A 182 4.47 15.59 6.17
C THR A 182 4.69 16.77 5.24
N HIS A 183 4.44 16.56 3.95
CA HIS A 183 4.23 17.67 3.05
C HIS A 183 3.13 18.52 3.68
N ALA A 184 3.53 19.65 4.29
CA ALA A 184 2.61 20.77 4.33
C ALA A 184 2.30 20.98 2.86
N SER A 185 1.06 20.71 2.46
CA SER A 185 0.56 21.05 1.14
C SER A 185 0.70 22.57 1.00
N THR A 186 1.89 23.02 0.65
CA THR A 186 2.08 24.29 0.00
C THR A 186 1.57 24.02 -1.39
N ASP A 187 0.26 24.19 -1.58
CA ASP A 187 -0.34 24.28 -2.90
C ASP A 187 0.61 25.14 -3.73
N GLY A 188 1.16 24.56 -4.79
CA GLY A 188 2.18 25.27 -5.57
C GLY A 188 1.58 26.60 -6.03
N ALA A 189 2.37 27.67 -6.12
CA ALA A 189 1.86 28.93 -6.68
C ALA A 189 1.21 28.73 -8.07
N SER A 190 1.61 27.67 -8.78
CA SER A 190 1.00 27.17 -10.01
C SER A 190 -0.43 26.64 -9.82
N ASP A 191 -0.73 25.94 -8.73
CA ASP A 191 -2.01 25.26 -8.52
C ASP A 191 -3.14 26.28 -8.46
N GLY A 192 -2.95 27.40 -7.75
CA GLY A 192 -3.93 28.48 -7.71
C GLY A 192 -4.16 29.15 -9.07
N ILE A 193 -3.17 29.18 -9.96
CA ILE A 193 -3.31 29.72 -11.32
C ILE A 193 -4.06 28.73 -12.21
N VAL A 194 -3.64 27.45 -12.19
CA VAL A 194 -4.26 26.38 -12.97
C VAL A 194 -5.73 26.21 -12.55
N GLU A 195 -6.03 26.17 -11.26
CA GLU A 195 -7.41 26.08 -10.76
C GLU A 195 -8.26 27.26 -11.22
N ARG A 196 -7.74 28.50 -11.17
CA ARG A 196 -8.48 29.68 -11.62
C ARG A 196 -8.80 29.61 -13.11
N ILE A 197 -7.83 29.25 -13.94
CA ILE A 197 -8.02 29.09 -15.39
C ILE A 197 -9.03 27.97 -15.66
N ALA A 198 -8.86 26.81 -15.02
CA ALA A 198 -9.74 25.67 -15.17
C ALA A 198 -11.19 26.00 -14.75
N VAL A 199 -11.39 26.73 -13.65
CA VAL A 199 -12.72 27.16 -13.20
C VAL A 199 -13.40 27.99 -14.29
N HIS A 200 -12.69 28.94 -14.90
CA HIS A 200 -13.23 29.75 -15.99
C HIS A 200 -13.58 28.92 -17.22
N GLN A 201 -12.71 28.00 -17.62
CA GLN A 201 -12.94 27.11 -18.77
C GLN A 201 -14.17 26.21 -18.55
N VAL A 202 -14.26 25.55 -17.39
CA VAL A 202 -15.41 24.68 -17.07
C VAL A 202 -16.70 25.49 -16.95
N LEU A 203 -16.69 26.64 -16.29
CA LEU A 203 -17.88 27.51 -16.21
C LEU A 203 -18.36 27.95 -17.58
N ALA A 204 -17.45 28.22 -18.52
CA ALA A 204 -17.81 28.63 -19.88
C ALA A 204 -18.62 27.56 -20.64
N THR A 205 -18.41 26.28 -20.33
CA THR A 205 -19.12 25.15 -20.95
C THR A 205 -20.51 24.87 -20.35
N LEU A 206 -20.83 25.44 -19.18
CA LEU A 206 -22.14 25.24 -18.56
C LEU A 206 -23.23 26.02 -19.30
N PRO A 207 -24.48 25.51 -19.35
CA PRO A 207 -25.61 26.29 -19.83
C PRO A 207 -25.72 27.63 -19.10
N GLU A 208 -26.04 28.70 -19.83
CA GLU A 208 -25.99 30.07 -19.31
C GLU A 208 -26.78 30.25 -18.01
N HIS A 209 -27.99 29.69 -17.94
CA HIS A 209 -28.84 29.78 -16.75
C HIS A 209 -28.24 29.07 -15.52
N GLN A 210 -27.41 28.04 -15.69
CA GLN A 210 -26.70 27.37 -14.59
C GLN A 210 -25.47 28.17 -14.18
N ARG A 211 -24.71 28.70 -15.16
CA ARG A 211 -23.57 29.59 -14.91
C ARG A 211 -23.99 30.82 -14.13
N GLN A 212 -25.04 31.52 -14.56
CA GLN A 212 -25.61 32.67 -13.86
C GLN A 212 -26.01 32.35 -12.42
N ALA A 213 -26.64 31.19 -12.19
CA ALA A 213 -27.04 30.77 -10.84
C ALA A 213 -25.83 30.50 -9.92
N VAL A 214 -24.76 29.89 -10.44
CA VAL A 214 -23.51 29.64 -9.70
C VAL A 214 -22.79 30.96 -9.37
N VAL A 215 -22.67 31.86 -10.36
CA VAL A 215 -22.04 33.17 -10.17
C VAL A 215 -22.83 34.02 -9.17
N ALA A 216 -24.16 34.10 -9.31
CA ALA A 216 -25.01 34.84 -8.39
C ALA A 216 -24.87 34.31 -6.94
N LEU A 217 -24.85 32.98 -6.74
CA LEU A 217 -24.63 32.40 -5.43
C LEU A 217 -23.22 32.69 -4.88
N ALA A 218 -22.19 32.70 -5.75
CA ALA A 218 -20.83 33.04 -5.34
C ALA A 218 -20.71 34.51 -4.89
N THR A 219 -21.38 35.44 -5.59
CA THR A 219 -21.37 36.87 -5.28
C THR A 219 -22.19 37.22 -4.04
N GLN A 220 -23.37 36.63 -3.88
CA GLN A 220 -24.30 37.00 -2.81
C GLN A 220 -24.09 36.23 -1.51
N ASP A 221 -23.35 35.12 -1.55
CA ASP A 221 -23.15 34.16 -0.45
C ASP A 221 -24.48 33.62 0.17
N ASP A 222 -25.59 33.77 -0.55
CA ASP A 222 -26.95 33.56 -0.06
C ASP A 222 -27.89 33.14 -1.19
N TYR A 223 -28.59 32.02 -1.00
CA TYR A 223 -29.53 31.48 -1.99
C TYR A 223 -30.75 32.38 -2.25
N GLN A 224 -31.31 33.04 -1.23
CA GLN A 224 -32.49 33.87 -1.43
C GLN A 224 -32.11 35.15 -2.19
N LYS A 225 -31.06 35.84 -1.74
CA LYS A 225 -30.55 37.04 -2.44
C LYS A 225 -30.10 36.74 -3.87
N ALA A 226 -29.48 35.58 -4.11
CA ALA A 226 -29.12 35.15 -5.46
C ALA A 226 -30.35 34.86 -6.34
N ALA A 227 -31.44 34.35 -5.76
CA ALA A 227 -32.68 34.11 -6.49
C ALA A 227 -33.38 35.43 -6.84
N ASP A 228 -33.43 36.36 -5.88
CA ASP A 228 -34.01 37.69 -6.05
C ASP A 228 -33.24 38.52 -7.09
N ALA A 229 -31.90 38.46 -7.07
CA ALA A 229 -31.03 39.13 -8.04
C ALA A 229 -31.24 38.63 -9.48
N LEU A 230 -31.64 37.36 -9.64
CA LEU A 230 -31.95 36.77 -10.94
C LEU A 230 -33.44 36.85 -11.30
N GLY A 231 -34.29 37.38 -10.42
CA GLY A 231 -35.74 37.45 -10.63
C GLY A 231 -36.41 36.07 -10.73
N ILE A 232 -35.88 35.05 -10.05
CA ILE A 232 -36.41 33.67 -10.09
C ILE A 232 -36.81 33.17 -8.70
N LYS A 233 -37.65 32.13 -8.67
CA LYS A 233 -38.03 31.46 -7.42
C LYS A 233 -36.83 30.74 -6.79
N TYR A 234 -36.77 30.71 -5.46
CA TYR A 234 -35.74 29.99 -4.68
C TYR A 234 -35.55 28.53 -5.11
N ALA A 235 -36.65 27.81 -5.33
CA ALA A 235 -36.62 26.41 -5.76
C ALA A 235 -35.97 26.25 -7.14
N THR A 236 -36.24 27.18 -8.07
CA THR A 236 -35.64 27.22 -9.40
C THR A 236 -34.13 27.47 -9.32
N LEU A 237 -33.68 28.42 -8.50
CA LEU A 237 -32.25 28.64 -8.27
C LEU A 237 -31.57 27.39 -7.73
N THR A 238 -32.16 26.75 -6.72
CA THR A 238 -31.61 25.54 -6.08
C THR A 238 -31.44 24.40 -7.09
N ALA A 239 -32.43 24.19 -7.96
CA ALA A 239 -32.35 23.21 -9.03
C ALA A 239 -31.22 23.54 -10.03
N ARG A 240 -31.12 24.81 -10.47
CA ARG A 240 -30.06 25.26 -11.39
C ARG A 240 -28.66 25.05 -10.80
N ILE A 241 -28.47 25.36 -9.52
CA ILE A 241 -27.19 25.14 -8.82
C ILE A 241 -26.87 23.65 -8.71
N ARG A 242 -27.86 22.80 -8.38
CA ARG A 242 -27.66 21.35 -8.32
C ARG A 242 -27.18 20.78 -9.67
N HIS A 243 -27.83 21.17 -10.76
CA HIS A 243 -27.44 20.74 -12.11
C HIS A 243 -26.08 21.32 -12.53
N GLY A 244 -25.85 22.61 -12.29
CA GLY A 244 -24.57 23.26 -12.58
C GLY A 244 -23.40 22.63 -11.82
N ARG A 245 -23.55 22.36 -10.52
CA ARG A 245 -22.54 21.66 -9.71
C ARG A 245 -22.26 20.25 -10.23
N ARG A 246 -23.30 19.51 -10.65
CA ARG A 246 -23.12 18.17 -11.23
C ARG A 246 -22.34 18.24 -12.53
N GLY A 247 -22.72 19.12 -13.46
CA GLY A 247 -22.03 19.31 -14.73
C GLY A 247 -20.58 19.76 -14.54
N PHE A 248 -20.36 20.77 -13.68
CA PHE A 248 -19.03 21.25 -13.33
C PHE A 248 -18.14 20.11 -12.81
N ARG A 249 -18.63 19.31 -11.87
CA ARG A 249 -17.87 18.19 -11.30
C ARG A 249 -17.54 17.11 -12.33
N THR A 250 -18.48 16.78 -13.21
CA THR A 250 -18.21 15.81 -14.28
C THR A 250 -17.07 16.27 -15.18
N LEU A 251 -17.01 17.55 -15.52
CA LEU A 251 -15.94 18.11 -16.34
C LEU A 251 -14.62 18.28 -15.57
N TRP A 252 -14.70 18.76 -14.33
CA TRP A 252 -13.53 19.01 -13.47
C TRP A 252 -12.71 17.75 -13.21
N PHE A 253 -13.36 16.60 -13.08
CA PHE A 253 -12.70 15.34 -12.80
C PHE A 253 -12.48 14.47 -14.05
N SER A 254 -12.87 14.89 -15.25
CA SER A 254 -12.73 14.08 -16.47
C SER A 254 -11.25 13.81 -16.80
N PRO A 255 -10.86 12.57 -17.19
CA PRO A 255 -11.69 11.40 -17.50
C PRO A 255 -12.10 10.55 -16.28
N GLU A 256 -11.64 10.91 -15.07
CA GLU A 256 -11.93 10.20 -13.84
C GLU A 256 -13.35 10.47 -13.32
N THR A 257 -13.80 9.60 -12.41
CA THR A 257 -15.09 9.79 -11.73
C THR A 257 -14.90 10.70 -10.53
N ALA A 258 -15.62 11.82 -10.49
CA ALA A 258 -15.60 12.73 -9.36
C ALA A 258 -15.90 11.99 -8.03
N PRO A 259 -15.10 12.20 -6.96
CA PRO A 259 -15.35 11.57 -5.67
C PRO A 259 -16.74 11.95 -5.12
N PRO A 260 -17.35 11.14 -4.23
CA PRO A 260 -18.65 11.48 -3.66
C PRO A 260 -18.55 12.75 -2.80
N THR A 261 -19.47 13.71 -3.00
CA THR A 261 -19.58 14.88 -2.13
C THR A 261 -20.18 14.48 -0.78
N LYS A 262 -19.38 14.54 0.29
CA LYS A 262 -19.88 14.34 1.66
C LYS A 262 -20.27 15.69 2.25
N GLY A 263 -21.56 15.85 2.57
CA GLY A 263 -22.07 16.98 3.34
C GLY A 263 -23.01 17.91 2.59
N THR A 264 -23.79 18.66 3.37
CA THR A 264 -24.65 19.74 2.90
C THR A 264 -23.83 21.01 2.76
N ASP A 265 -24.21 21.89 1.84
CA ASP A 265 -23.61 23.22 1.70
C ASP A 265 -23.53 23.93 3.07
N ARG A 266 -22.33 24.37 3.46
CA ARG A 266 -22.07 24.97 4.78
C ARG A 266 -22.89 26.23 4.99
N ARG A 267 -23.24 26.95 3.91
CA ARG A 267 -24.10 28.15 3.94
C ARG A 267 -25.53 27.85 4.35
N VAL A 268 -26.01 26.64 4.05
CA VAL A 268 -27.33 26.16 4.47
C VAL A 268 -27.28 25.65 5.92
N ALA A 269 -26.18 24.99 6.29
CA ALA A 269 -25.99 24.47 7.65
C ALA A 269 -25.87 25.58 8.70
N SER A 270 -25.25 26.72 8.38
CA SER A 270 -25.16 27.87 9.29
C SER A 270 -26.51 28.56 9.52
N ARG A 271 -27.43 28.48 8.55
CA ARG A 271 -28.78 29.06 8.63
C ARG A 271 -29.81 28.24 9.37
N ALA A 272 -29.63 26.92 9.45
CA ALA A 272 -30.55 26.06 10.19
C ALA A 272 -30.60 26.39 11.71
N GLY A 273 -29.77 27.35 12.17
CA GLY A 273 -29.52 27.58 13.57
C GLY A 273 -28.83 26.37 14.18
N THR A 274 -28.18 26.54 15.32
CA THR A 274 -28.06 25.36 16.18
C THR A 274 -29.48 25.05 16.63
N PRO A 275 -30.04 23.85 16.33
CA PRO A 275 -31.41 23.55 16.73
C PRO A 275 -31.58 23.90 18.21
N ASN A 276 -32.60 24.70 18.53
CA ASN A 276 -32.95 25.03 19.91
C ASN A 276 -33.67 23.85 20.59
N HIS A 277 -34.06 22.84 19.82
CA HIS A 277 -34.66 21.61 20.32
C HIS A 277 -33.91 20.38 19.81
N CYS A 278 -33.87 19.32 20.61
CA CYS A 278 -33.35 18.03 20.18
C CYS A 278 -34.32 17.35 19.20
N PRO A 279 -33.92 16.26 18.51
CA PRO A 279 -34.80 15.53 17.59
C PRO A 279 -36.07 14.93 18.22
N GLN A 280 -36.21 14.98 19.55
CA GLN A 280 -37.41 14.55 20.29
C GLN A 280 -38.23 15.74 20.80
N GLY A 281 -37.88 16.97 20.38
CA GLY A 281 -38.62 18.19 20.75
C GLY A 281 -38.25 18.79 22.11
N HIS A 282 -37.27 18.27 22.84
CA HIS A 282 -36.85 18.90 24.11
C HIS A 282 -35.94 20.10 23.85
N GLU A 283 -36.20 21.22 24.52
CA GLU A 283 -35.40 22.43 24.42
C GLU A 283 -33.97 22.23 24.95
N TYR A 284 -32.98 22.78 24.23
CA TYR A 284 -31.56 22.78 24.61
C TYR A 284 -31.23 23.97 25.51
N THR A 285 -31.61 23.88 26.79
CA THR A 285 -31.13 24.80 27.83
C THR A 285 -29.74 24.37 28.34
N PRO A 286 -28.98 25.21 29.07
CA PRO A 286 -27.75 24.80 29.73
C PRO A 286 -27.94 23.57 30.64
N GLU A 287 -29.11 23.46 31.28
CA GLU A 287 -29.49 22.35 32.16
C GLU A 287 -29.92 21.10 31.37
N ASN A 288 -30.34 21.23 30.12
CA ASN A 288 -30.76 20.10 29.30
C ASN A 288 -29.74 19.70 28.21
N THR A 289 -28.58 20.38 28.17
CA THR A 289 -27.55 20.17 27.14
C THR A 289 -26.29 19.55 27.73
N ILE A 290 -25.92 18.38 27.24
CA ILE A 290 -24.67 17.70 27.59
C ILE A 290 -23.69 17.83 26.43
N ARG A 291 -22.49 18.36 26.69
CA ARG A 291 -21.36 18.40 25.75
C ARG A 291 -20.31 17.40 26.22
N ARG A 292 -20.01 16.38 25.42
CA ARG A 292 -18.98 15.37 25.77
C ARG A 292 -17.62 15.81 25.21
N PRO A 293 -16.51 15.70 25.95
CA PRO A 293 -15.18 16.08 25.45
C PRO A 293 -14.75 15.29 24.20
N SER A 294 -15.21 14.03 24.08
CA SER A 294 -14.84 13.11 23.01
C SER A 294 -15.74 13.18 21.77
N SER A 295 -16.84 13.95 21.78
CA SER A 295 -17.70 14.07 20.60
C SER A 295 -18.08 15.52 20.32
N ARG A 296 -18.00 15.94 19.04
CA ARG A 296 -18.37 17.30 18.59
C ARG A 296 -19.88 17.59 18.67
N GLY A 297 -20.68 16.75 19.33
CA GLY A 297 -22.14 16.82 19.35
C GLY A 297 -22.74 17.18 20.71
N ARG A 298 -23.90 17.83 20.70
CA ARG A 298 -24.74 18.06 21.89
C ARG A 298 -25.70 16.88 22.09
N ARG A 299 -25.87 16.41 23.33
CA ARG A 299 -26.92 15.45 23.71
C ARG A 299 -27.94 16.12 24.62
N CYS A 300 -29.21 15.70 24.50
CA CYS A 300 -30.29 16.14 25.38
C CYS A 300 -30.30 15.26 26.63
N ARG A 301 -30.26 15.88 27.81
CA ARG A 301 -30.25 15.19 29.11
C ARG A 301 -31.56 14.44 29.36
N THR A 302 -32.71 15.04 29.00
CA THR A 302 -34.02 14.37 29.07
C THR A 302 -34.05 13.10 28.23
N CYS A 303 -33.52 13.13 27.01
CA CYS A 303 -33.45 11.93 26.17
C CYS A 303 -32.56 10.84 26.76
N GLU A 304 -31.47 11.20 27.45
CA GLU A 304 -30.58 10.24 28.11
C GLU A 304 -31.29 9.58 29.30
N GLN A 305 -31.99 10.36 30.12
CA GLN A 305 -32.81 9.86 31.23
C GLN A 305 -33.91 8.90 30.77
N ILE A 306 -34.64 9.24 29.70
CA ILE A 306 -35.68 8.37 29.14
C ILE A 306 -35.08 7.03 28.67
N ARG A 307 -33.92 7.08 28.00
CA ARG A 307 -33.22 5.86 27.53
C ARG A 307 -32.73 5.01 28.69
N ASP A 308 -32.19 5.63 29.74
CA ASP A 308 -31.71 4.91 30.91
C ASP A 308 -32.85 4.30 31.73
N ALA A 309 -33.98 5.01 31.89
CA ALA A 309 -35.20 4.46 32.48
C ALA A 309 -35.75 3.26 31.68
N ALA A 310 -35.74 3.33 30.34
CA ALA A 310 -36.13 2.20 29.49
C ALA A 310 -35.15 1.02 29.63
N ARG A 311 -33.85 1.28 29.73
CA ARG A 311 -32.82 0.24 29.93
C ARG A 311 -32.98 -0.46 31.28
N ASN A 312 -33.25 0.28 32.34
CA ASN A 312 -33.44 -0.26 33.68
C ASN A 312 -34.71 -1.12 33.77
N ARG A 313 -35.81 -0.68 33.12
CA ARG A 313 -37.03 -1.50 33.01
C ARG A 313 -36.75 -2.84 32.34
N ARG A 314 -36.08 -2.85 31.18
CA ARG A 314 -35.70 -4.10 30.49
C ARG A 314 -34.79 -5.01 31.33
N ARG A 315 -33.90 -4.44 32.16
CA ARG A 315 -33.05 -5.24 33.06
C ARG A 315 -33.86 -5.88 34.19
N ALA A 316 -34.85 -5.16 34.73
CA ALA A 316 -35.73 -5.69 35.77
C ALA A 316 -36.69 -6.76 35.26
N GLU A 317 -37.10 -6.72 33.98
CA GLU A 317 -37.94 -7.76 33.36
C GLU A 317 -37.19 -9.07 33.07
N VAL A 318 -35.85 -9.02 32.96
CA VAL A 318 -35.00 -10.19 32.64
C VAL A 318 -34.45 -10.85 33.91
N ALA A 319 -34.46 -10.16 35.04
CA ALA A 319 -34.00 -10.65 36.34
C ALA A 319 -35.14 -11.31 37.12
#